data_AF-A0A4V0YGR4-F1
#
_entry.id   AF-A0A4V0YGR4-F1
#
_cell.length_a   1.000
_cell.length_b   1.000
_cell.length_c   1.000
_cell.angle_alpha   90.00
_cell.angle_beta   90.00
_cell.angle_gamma   90.00
#
_symmetry.space_group_name_H-M   'P 1'
#
loop_
_entity.id
_entity.type
_entity.pdbx_description
1 polymer ?
#
loop_
_entity_poly.entity_id
_entity_poly.type
_entity_poly.pdbx_seq_one_letter_code
_entity_poly.pdbx_strand_id
1 'polypeptide(L)'
;MLCFPPTRRPAADDDLPPRRHLVIAADLGDLHEIRRILAAAPDDVSGLVAIETDRWMPAPSIAAPEGVAIRWFFHGRAAGPHGSSVVRAADAWLDEWMRADCDEHAEYAIWIGCEGSALAAGFARTIGLELAASAAGAAGTTGVLGEG
;
A
#
# COMPACT_ATOMS: atom_id res chain seq x y z
N MET A 1 -10.99 -11.65 -13.56
CA MET A 1 -9.99 -11.81 -14.65
C MET A 1 -8.84 -12.58 -14.04
N LEU A 2 -8.56 -13.80 -14.49
CA LEU A 2 -7.46 -14.61 -13.95
C LEU A 2 -6.18 -14.22 -14.70
N CYS A 3 -5.18 -13.69 -13.99
CA CYS A 3 -3.88 -13.38 -14.56
C CYS A 3 -3.19 -14.71 -14.92
N PHE A 4 -2.92 -14.92 -16.20
CA PHE A 4 -2.07 -16.03 -16.66
C PHE A 4 -0.62 -15.51 -16.76
N PRO A 5 0.39 -16.23 -16.25
CA PRO A 5 1.77 -15.78 -16.35
C PRO A 5 2.22 -15.77 -17.82
N PRO A 6 2.99 -14.75 -18.27
CA PRO A 6 3.57 -14.73 -19.60
C PRO A 6 4.59 -15.87 -19.78
N THR A 7 4.73 -16.37 -21.02
CA THR A 7 5.74 -17.38 -21.37
C THR A 7 7.14 -16.84 -21.09
N ARG A 8 7.86 -17.51 -20.18
CA ARG A 8 9.26 -17.37 -19.76
C ARG A 8 10.09 -16.43 -20.66
N ARG A 9 10.41 -15.24 -20.14
CA ARG A 9 11.36 -14.28 -20.73
C ARG A 9 12.79 -14.84 -20.65
N PRO A 10 13.72 -14.49 -21.56
CA PRO A 10 15.11 -14.94 -21.46
C PRO A 10 15.80 -14.48 -20.17
N ALA A 11 16.63 -15.34 -19.60
CA ALA A 11 17.29 -15.30 -18.28
C ALA A 11 18.20 -14.08 -17.97
N ALA A 12 18.20 -13.04 -18.81
CA ALA A 12 19.03 -11.84 -18.59
C ALA A 12 18.37 -10.80 -17.66
N ASP A 13 17.04 -10.90 -17.42
CA ASP A 13 16.28 -10.03 -16.50
C ASP A 13 16.21 -10.60 -15.06
N ASP A 14 16.64 -11.85 -14.83
CA ASP A 14 16.51 -12.56 -13.53
C ASP A 14 17.45 -12.03 -12.42
N ASP A 15 18.34 -11.09 -12.72
CA ASP A 15 19.36 -10.56 -11.79
C ASP A 15 19.04 -9.11 -11.33
N LEU A 16 17.92 -8.53 -11.78
CA LEU A 16 17.45 -7.25 -11.25
C LEU A 16 16.84 -7.45 -9.86
N PRO A 17 17.17 -6.59 -8.88
CA PRO A 17 16.53 -6.66 -7.58
C PRO A 17 15.01 -6.48 -7.72
N PRO A 18 14.22 -7.12 -6.84
CA PRO A 18 12.78 -7.03 -6.90
C PRO A 18 12.33 -5.57 -6.75
N ARG A 19 11.30 -5.20 -7.51
CA ARG A 19 10.70 -3.87 -7.38
C ARG A 19 9.93 -3.83 -6.07
N ARG A 20 10.25 -2.87 -5.20
CA ARG A 20 9.61 -2.76 -3.89
C ARG A 20 8.56 -1.66 -3.91
N HIS A 21 7.36 -2.04 -3.50
CA HIS A 21 6.22 -1.17 -3.43
C HIS A 21 5.72 -1.04 -1.99
N LEU A 22 5.45 0.20 -1.56
CA LEU A 22 4.89 0.51 -0.26
C LEU A 22 3.57 1.27 -0.40
N VAL A 23 2.50 0.72 0.15
CA VAL A 23 1.19 1.39 0.24
C VAL A 23 0.77 1.51 1.70
N ILE A 24 0.53 2.74 2.14
CA ILE A 24 0.01 3.05 3.48
C ILE A 24 -1.31 3.80 3.31
N ALA A 25 -2.39 3.27 3.88
CA ALA A 25 -3.66 3.99 4.05
C ALA A 25 -3.91 4.23 5.53
N ALA A 26 -4.04 5.49 5.96
CA ALA A 26 -3.94 5.86 7.36
C ALA A 26 -4.75 7.11 7.71
N ASP A 27 -4.88 7.41 9.01
CA ASP A 27 -5.38 8.70 9.47
C ASP A 27 -4.34 9.49 10.30
N LEU A 28 -4.79 10.59 10.91
CA LEU A 28 -3.94 11.46 11.73
C LEU A 28 -3.41 10.77 13.01
N GLY A 29 -4.15 9.81 13.57
CA GLY A 29 -3.74 9.03 14.74
C GLY A 29 -2.54 8.12 14.44
N ASP A 30 -2.41 7.70 13.19
CA ASP A 30 -1.39 6.76 12.73
C ASP A 30 -0.01 7.40 12.45
N LEU A 31 0.14 8.72 12.58
CA LEU A 31 1.35 9.43 12.15
C LEU A 31 2.65 8.89 12.76
N HIS A 32 2.60 8.38 13.99
CA HIS A 32 3.77 7.79 14.63
C HIS A 32 4.17 6.47 13.94
N GLU A 33 3.19 5.63 13.62
CA GLU A 33 3.38 4.36 12.91
C GLU A 33 3.94 4.60 11.50
N ILE A 34 3.32 5.52 10.75
CA ILE A 34 3.73 5.89 9.39
C ILE A 34 5.21 6.31 9.37
N ARG A 35 5.62 7.17 10.31
CA ARG A 35 7.01 7.63 10.40
C ARG A 35 7.98 6.49 10.68
N ARG A 36 7.58 5.52 11.52
CA ARG A 36 8.41 4.36 11.82
C ARG A 36 8.56 3.47 10.59
N ILE A 37 7.47 3.22 9.87
CA ILE A 37 7.50 2.40 8.64
C ILE A 37 8.39 3.08 7.60
N LEU A 38 8.20 4.37 7.33
CA LEU A 38 8.99 5.12 6.34
C LEU A 38 10.47 5.21 6.72
N ALA A 39 10.81 5.31 8.01
CA ALA A 39 12.20 5.33 8.47
C ALA A 39 12.90 3.96 8.33
N ALA A 40 12.13 2.87 8.29
CA ALA A 40 12.63 1.51 8.07
C ALA A 40 12.55 1.08 6.60
N ALA A 41 11.92 1.88 5.75
CA ALA A 41 11.73 1.54 4.36
C ALA A 41 13.06 1.65 3.57
N PRO A 42 13.31 0.72 2.63
CA PRO A 42 14.45 0.83 1.72
C PRO A 42 14.42 2.11 0.88
N ASP A 43 15.60 2.63 0.51
CA ASP A 43 15.70 3.85 -0.32
C ASP A 43 15.14 3.67 -1.73
N ASP A 44 15.10 2.42 -2.23
CA ASP A 44 14.63 2.06 -3.57
C ASP A 44 13.12 1.77 -3.65
N VAL A 45 12.38 1.97 -2.55
CA VAL A 45 10.94 1.74 -2.52
C VAL A 45 10.17 2.86 -3.24
N SER A 46 9.10 2.47 -3.92
CA SER A 46 8.16 3.41 -4.51
C SER A 46 6.74 3.17 -4.00
N GLY A 47 5.89 4.20 -4.01
CA GLY A 47 4.47 3.98 -3.71
C GLY A 47 3.76 5.18 -3.11
N LEU A 48 2.80 4.90 -2.23
CA LEU A 48 1.80 5.86 -1.77
C LEU A 48 1.59 5.78 -0.26
N VAL A 49 1.60 6.95 0.38
CA VAL A 49 1.11 7.16 1.74
C VAL A 49 -0.10 8.08 1.67
N ALA A 50 -1.29 7.51 1.83
CA ALA A 50 -2.57 8.21 1.87
C ALA A 50 -2.99 8.43 3.33
N ILE A 51 -3.12 9.70 3.74
CA ILE A 51 -3.45 10.08 5.11
C ILE A 51 -4.74 10.90 5.09
N GLU A 52 -5.76 10.45 5.82
CA GLU A 52 -6.95 11.28 6.05
C GLU A 52 -6.89 12.07 7.35
N THR A 53 -7.51 13.24 7.32
CA THR A 53 -7.68 14.08 8.50
C THR A 53 -9.01 14.82 8.46
N ASP A 54 -9.70 14.87 9.59
CA ASP A 54 -10.90 15.69 9.81
C ASP A 54 -10.57 17.13 10.26
N ARG A 55 -9.28 17.42 10.45
CA ARG A 55 -8.81 18.72 10.96
C ARG A 55 -8.22 19.54 9.83
N TRP A 56 -8.72 20.76 9.70
CA TRP A 56 -8.07 21.74 8.84
C TRP A 56 -6.80 22.22 9.53
N MET A 57 -5.66 21.63 9.18
CA MET A 57 -4.35 22.02 9.68
C MET A 57 -3.31 21.94 8.56
N PRO A 58 -2.22 22.72 8.64
CA PRO A 58 -1.06 22.49 7.78
C PRO A 58 -0.61 21.04 7.92
N ALA A 59 -0.47 20.34 6.79
CA ALA A 59 0.01 18.97 6.76
C ALA A 59 1.38 18.87 7.46
N PRO A 60 1.51 18.08 8.53
CA PRO A 60 2.79 17.80 9.15
C PRO A 60 3.81 17.30 8.12
N SER A 61 5.05 17.78 8.23
CA SER A 61 6.14 17.22 7.44
C SER A 61 6.39 15.77 7.86
N ILE A 62 6.53 14.90 6.87
CA ILE A 62 6.88 13.49 7.00
C ILE A 62 8.01 13.23 6.01
N ALA A 63 9.13 12.71 6.49
CA ALA A 63 10.22 12.27 5.62
C ALA A 63 9.83 10.94 4.98
N ALA A 64 10.10 10.79 3.68
CA ALA A 64 9.85 9.57 2.93
C ALA A 64 10.95 9.38 1.87
N PRO A 65 11.19 8.14 1.41
CA PRO A 65 12.02 7.86 0.24
C PRO A 65 11.52 8.63 -1.00
N GLU A 66 12.42 8.95 -1.93
CA GLU A 66 12.11 9.77 -3.11
C GLU A 66 10.98 9.18 -3.97
N GLY A 67 10.90 7.84 -4.05
CA GLY A 67 9.86 7.13 -4.79
C GLY A 67 8.49 7.09 -4.11
N VAL A 68 8.35 7.58 -2.88
CA VAL A 68 7.11 7.48 -2.09
C VAL A 68 6.37 8.81 -2.06
N ALA A 69 5.17 8.83 -2.63
CA ALA A 69 4.30 9.99 -2.61
C ALA A 69 3.47 10.04 -1.33
N ILE A 70 3.49 11.18 -0.62
CA ILE A 70 2.57 11.44 0.49
C ILE A 70 1.38 12.26 0.00
N ARG A 71 0.17 11.83 0.34
CA ARG A 71 -1.10 12.46 -0.06
C ARG A 71 -2.00 12.63 1.15
N TRP A 72 -2.48 13.86 1.34
CA TRP A 72 -3.37 14.23 2.42
C TRP A 72 -4.79 14.40 1.90
N PHE A 73 -5.75 13.77 2.57
CA PHE A 73 -7.16 13.83 2.27
C PHE A 73 -7.91 14.51 3.41
N PHE A 74 -8.57 15.62 3.10
CA PHE A 74 -9.39 16.30 4.10
C PHE A 74 -10.80 15.70 4.13
N HIS A 75 -11.15 15.12 5.27
CA HIS A 75 -12.46 14.57 5.56
C HIS A 75 -13.40 15.71 6.01
N GLY A 76 -14.05 16.38 5.06
CA GLY A 76 -15.11 17.34 5.35
C GLY A 76 -16.47 16.66 5.62
N ARG A 77 -17.48 17.42 6.06
CA ARG A 77 -18.84 16.90 6.37
C ARG A 77 -19.55 16.11 5.26
N ALA A 78 -19.07 16.18 4.02
CA ALA A 78 -19.63 15.46 2.87
C ALA A 78 -18.75 14.30 2.37
N ALA A 79 -17.63 13.99 3.05
CA ALA A 79 -16.57 13.10 2.54
C ALA A 79 -16.84 11.60 2.74
N GLY A 80 -18.10 11.19 2.97
CA GLY A 80 -18.45 9.81 3.24
C GLY A 80 -18.06 9.34 4.64
N PRO A 81 -17.99 8.04 4.90
CA PRO A 81 -17.51 7.48 6.17
C PRO A 81 -15.99 7.61 6.34
N HIS A 82 -15.52 7.63 7.59
CA HIS A 82 -14.11 7.55 7.97
C HIS A 82 -13.40 6.37 7.29
N GLY A 83 -12.19 6.59 6.78
CA GLY A 83 -11.37 5.65 6.00
C GLY A 83 -11.68 5.63 4.50
N SER A 84 -12.80 6.20 4.04
CA SER A 84 -13.24 6.04 2.65
C SER A 84 -12.29 6.68 1.62
N SER A 85 -11.66 7.81 1.95
CA SER A 85 -10.79 8.52 1.02
C SER A 85 -9.46 7.80 0.86
N VAL A 86 -8.87 7.33 1.95
CA VAL A 86 -7.60 6.59 1.91
C VAL A 86 -7.76 5.20 1.34
N VAL A 87 -8.87 4.50 1.61
CA VAL A 87 -9.19 3.23 0.97
C VAL A 87 -9.31 3.40 -0.53
N ARG A 88 -10.01 4.43 -1.02
CA ARG A 88 -10.12 4.70 -2.47
C ARG A 88 -8.77 4.99 -3.10
N ALA A 89 -7.92 5.78 -2.42
CA ALA A 89 -6.59 6.11 -2.93
C ALA A 89 -5.70 4.86 -3.00
N ALA A 90 -5.70 4.04 -1.96
CA ALA A 90 -4.95 2.79 -1.93
C ALA A 90 -5.47 1.78 -2.97
N ASP A 91 -6.80 1.62 -3.08
CA ASP A 91 -7.40 0.70 -4.04
C ASP A 91 -7.08 1.10 -5.49
N ALA A 92 -7.16 2.39 -5.82
CA ALA A 92 -6.79 2.88 -7.14
C ALA A 92 -5.29 2.66 -7.44
N TRP A 93 -4.42 2.87 -6.45
CA TRP A 93 -2.99 2.62 -6.61
C TRP A 93 -2.72 1.13 -6.82
N LEU A 94 -3.35 0.25 -6.04
CA LEU A 94 -3.20 -1.19 -6.18
C LEU A 94 -3.79 -1.70 -7.49
N ASP A 95 -4.89 -1.13 -7.97
CA ASP A 95 -5.46 -1.49 -9.26
C ASP A 95 -4.48 -1.21 -10.42
N GLU A 96 -3.82 -0.05 -10.37
CA GLU A 96 -2.86 0.36 -11.39
C GLU A 96 -1.53 -0.41 -11.31
N TRP A 97 -1.01 -0.68 -10.11
CA TRP A 97 0.37 -1.17 -9.96
C TRP A 97 0.47 -2.65 -9.54
N MET A 98 -0.51 -3.18 -8.81
CA MET A 98 -0.51 -4.58 -8.35
C MET A 98 -1.40 -5.48 -9.22
N ARG A 99 -2.58 -4.99 -9.65
CA ARG A 99 -3.59 -5.81 -10.33
C ARG A 99 -3.53 -5.72 -11.85
N ALA A 100 -3.07 -4.61 -12.42
CA ALA A 100 -2.97 -4.42 -13.87
C ALA A 100 -1.80 -5.19 -14.49
N ASP A 101 -0.61 -5.10 -13.88
CA ASP A 101 0.58 -5.84 -14.28
C ASP A 101 0.99 -6.76 -13.13
N CYS A 102 0.67 -8.05 -13.25
CA CYS A 102 1.11 -9.08 -12.30
C CYS A 102 2.62 -9.30 -12.47
N ASP A 103 3.44 -8.33 -12.05
CA ASP A 103 4.89 -8.45 -12.02
C ASP A 103 5.29 -9.46 -10.95
N GLU A 104 5.74 -10.64 -11.39
CA GLU A 104 6.14 -11.75 -10.52
C GLU A 104 7.39 -11.45 -9.69
N HIS A 105 8.11 -10.36 -10.01
CA HIS A 105 9.30 -9.91 -9.29
C HIS A 105 9.03 -8.68 -8.41
N ALA A 106 7.77 -8.27 -8.24
CA ALA A 106 7.41 -7.15 -7.37
C ALA A 106 7.12 -7.62 -5.94
N GLU A 107 7.71 -6.94 -4.96
CA GLU A 107 7.43 -7.09 -3.54
C GLU A 107 6.50 -5.98 -3.06
N TYR A 108 5.38 -6.34 -2.44
CA TYR A 108 4.39 -5.39 -1.93
C TYR A 108 4.37 -5.39 -0.40
N ALA A 109 4.65 -4.24 0.19
CA ALA A 109 4.37 -3.94 1.59
C ALA A 109 3.11 -3.06 1.66
N ILE A 110 2.04 -3.58 2.24
CA ILE A 110 0.77 -2.86 2.38
C ILE A 110 0.43 -2.76 3.86
N TRP A 111 0.16 -1.54 4.33
CA TRP A 111 -0.27 -1.26 5.68
C TRP A 111 -1.54 -0.40 5.67
N ILE A 112 -2.57 -0.86 6.39
CA ILE A 112 -3.88 -0.20 6.43
C ILE A 112 -4.20 0.08 7.91
N GLY A 113 -4.19 1.36 8.28
CA GLY A 113 -4.59 1.88 9.59
C GLY A 113 -6.03 2.38 9.59
N CYS A 114 -6.23 3.59 10.12
CA CYS A 114 -7.54 4.19 10.42
C CYS A 114 -8.32 3.41 11.48
N GLU A 115 -7.82 3.42 12.71
CA GLU A 115 -8.46 2.73 13.83
C GLU A 115 -9.94 3.15 13.99
N GLY A 116 -10.83 2.16 14.05
CA GLY A 116 -12.27 2.39 14.14
C GLY A 116 -12.98 2.55 12.78
N SER A 117 -12.26 2.57 11.65
CA SER A 117 -12.88 2.47 10.34
C SER A 117 -13.20 1.02 9.97
N ALA A 118 -14.49 0.67 9.98
CA ALA A 118 -14.94 -0.63 9.47
C ALA A 118 -14.63 -0.82 7.97
N LEU A 119 -14.53 0.27 7.20
CA LEU A 119 -14.14 0.22 5.80
C LEU A 119 -12.66 -0.12 5.63
N ALA A 120 -11.77 0.54 6.38
CA ALA A 120 -10.34 0.25 6.33
C ALA A 120 -10.06 -1.19 6.77
N ALA A 121 -10.65 -1.64 7.88
CA ALA A 121 -10.52 -3.02 8.36
C ALA A 121 -11.07 -4.05 7.34
N GLY A 122 -12.21 -3.73 6.69
CA GLY A 122 -12.76 -4.57 5.62
C GLY A 122 -11.82 -4.66 4.42
N PHE A 123 -11.24 -3.54 4.01
CA PHE A 123 -10.30 -3.45 2.90
C PHE A 123 -9.00 -4.21 3.20
N ALA A 124 -8.40 -4.01 4.38
CA ALA A 124 -7.20 -4.72 4.84
C ALA A 124 -7.36 -6.24 4.72
N ARG A 125 -8.51 -6.76 5.16
CA ARG A 125 -8.82 -8.19 5.03
C ARG A 125 -8.92 -8.64 3.58
N THR A 126 -9.56 -7.87 2.71
CA THR A 126 -9.68 -8.20 1.27
C THR A 126 -8.29 -8.26 0.63
N ILE A 127 -7.45 -7.25 0.86
CA ILE A 127 -6.09 -7.20 0.32
C ILE A 127 -5.23 -8.35 0.86
N GLY A 128 -5.33 -8.67 2.16
CA GLY A 128 -4.63 -9.80 2.74
C GLY A 128 -4.97 -11.13 2.05
N LEU A 129 -6.24 -11.32 1.65
CA LEU A 129 -6.66 -12.49 0.88
C LEU A 129 -6.12 -12.47 -0.55
N GLU A 130 -6.11 -11.32 -1.22
CA GLU A 130 -5.56 -11.17 -2.58
C GLU A 130 -4.05 -11.47 -2.61
N LEU A 131 -3.29 -10.95 -1.65
CA LEU A 131 -1.86 -11.22 -1.48
C LEU A 131 -1.60 -12.69 -1.19
N ALA A 132 -2.36 -13.29 -0.27
CA ALA A 132 -2.22 -14.71 0.06
C ALA A 132 -2.53 -15.61 -1.16
N ALA A 133 -3.54 -15.26 -1.96
CA ALA A 133 -3.85 -15.99 -3.19
C ALA A 133 -2.75 -15.85 -4.24
N SER A 134 -2.13 -14.67 -4.35
CA SER A 134 -1.03 -14.41 -5.27
C SER A 134 0.23 -15.19 -4.86
N ALA A 135 0.56 -15.21 -3.56
CA ALA A 135 1.65 -16.01 -3.01
C ALA A 135 1.40 -17.53 -3.07
N ALA A 136 0.13 -17.98 -3.05
CA ALA A 136 -0.20 -19.40 -3.27
C ALA A 136 -0.06 -19.81 -4.75
N GLY A 137 -0.19 -18.87 -5.68
CA GLY A 137 0.11 -19.06 -7.10
C GLY A 137 1.62 -18.99 -7.41
N ALA A 138 2.37 -18.18 -6.66
CA ALA A 138 3.81 -18.01 -6.76
C ALA A 138 4.52 -18.63 -5.55
N ALA A 139 4.87 -19.91 -5.60
CA ALA A 139 5.65 -20.52 -4.52
C ALA A 139 7.05 -19.85 -4.41
N GLY A 140 7.15 -18.80 -3.56
CA GLY A 140 8.37 -18.05 -3.29
C GLY A 140 8.18 -16.77 -2.44
N THR A 141 7.91 -16.91 -1.14
CA THR A 141 8.17 -15.96 -0.03
C THR A 141 7.53 -14.54 -0.06
N THR A 142 6.52 -14.29 0.79
CA THR A 142 6.11 -12.93 1.20
C THR A 142 5.70 -12.93 2.68
N GLY A 143 6.25 -12.00 3.47
CA GLY A 143 5.94 -11.81 4.88
C GLY A 143 5.03 -10.60 5.12
N VAL A 144 3.91 -10.83 5.81
CA VAL A 144 3.00 -9.75 6.27
C VAL A 144 3.51 -9.24 7.62
N LEU A 145 3.84 -7.95 7.72
CA LEU A 145 4.08 -7.29 9.00
C LEU A 145 2.72 -7.00 9.63
N GLY A 146 2.42 -7.68 10.75
CA GLY A 146 1.11 -7.73 11.39
C GLY A 146 0.62 -6.43 12.00
N GLU A 147 -0.68 -6.43 12.32
CA GLU A 147 -1.45 -5.33 12.92
C GLU A 147 -0.95 -4.99 14.33
N GLY A 148 -0.84 -3.69 14.62
CA GLY A 148 -0.52 -3.12 15.94
C GLY A 148 -1.68 -2.32 16.50
#